data_AF-A0A7C6WP47-F1
#
_entry.id   AF-A0A7C6WP47-F1
#
_cell.length_a   1.000
_cell.length_b   1.000
_cell.length_c   1.000
_cell.angle_alpha   90.00
_cell.angle_beta   90.00
_cell.angle_gamma   90.00
#
_symmetry.space_group_name_H-M   'P 1'
#
loop_
_entity.id
_entity.type
_entity.pdbx_description
1 polymer ?
#
loop_
_entity_poly.entity_id
_entity_poly.type
_entity_poly.pdbx_seq_one_letter_code
_entity_poly.pdbx_strand_id
1 'polypeptide(L)'
;VALELQADYLAGVWARHVHDQGLLDEGDLEEALNAAKAVGDDTIQQRVQGRVVPENFTHGTAQQRQEWFARGFEYADLEHADTFKALGLSN
;
A
#
# COMPACT_ATOMS: atom_id res chain seq x y z
N VAL A 1 -0.09 11.97 -0.69
CA VAL A 1 0.42 11.27 0.51
C VAL A 1 1.48 10.28 0.07
N ALA A 2 2.71 10.41 0.55
CA ALA A 2 3.85 9.62 0.05
C ALA A 2 4.39 8.61 1.07
N LEU A 3 4.46 8.98 2.35
CA LEU A 3 5.07 8.15 3.40
C LEU A 3 4.34 6.81 3.59
N GLU A 4 3.02 6.83 3.65
CA GLU A 4 2.16 5.65 3.83
C GLU A 4 2.27 4.70 2.64
N LEU A 5 2.36 5.25 1.43
CA LEU A 5 2.56 4.48 0.21
C LEU A 5 3.96 3.84 0.19
N GLN A 6 4.96 4.51 0.74
CA GLN A 6 6.30 3.94 0.89
C GLN A 6 6.29 2.79 1.90
N ALA A 7 5.53 2.92 2.99
CA ALA A 7 5.35 1.85 3.94
C ALA A 7 4.66 0.63 3.30
N ASP A 8 3.63 0.81 2.47
CA ASP A 8 3.01 -0.29 1.73
C ASP A 8 3.99 -0.98 0.78
N TYR A 9 4.80 -0.20 0.06
CA TYR A 9 5.82 -0.75 -0.81
C TYR A 9 6.82 -1.62 -0.04
N LEU A 10 7.34 -1.12 1.08
CA LEU A 10 8.28 -1.87 1.92
C LEU A 10 7.62 -3.13 2.51
N ALA A 11 6.34 -3.07 2.86
CA ALA A 11 5.59 -4.24 3.28
C ALA A 11 5.46 -5.29 2.16
N GLY A 12 5.26 -4.85 0.91
CA GLY A 12 5.28 -5.70 -0.27
C GLY A 12 6.64 -6.38 -0.49
N VAL A 13 7.75 -5.62 -0.38
CA VAL A 13 9.12 -6.17 -0.48
C VAL A 13 9.36 -7.24 0.58
N TRP A 14 8.96 -6.97 1.82
CA TRP A 14 9.05 -7.95 2.91
C TRP A 14 8.19 -9.18 2.63
N ALA A 15 6.94 -8.99 2.18
CA ALA A 15 6.04 -10.08 1.81
C ALA A 15 6.65 -10.97 0.71
N ARG A 16 7.33 -10.39 -0.28
CA ARG A 16 8.04 -11.16 -1.30
C ARG A 16 9.19 -11.97 -0.70
N HIS A 17 9.97 -11.37 0.20
CA HIS A 17 11.07 -12.07 0.86
C HIS A 17 10.60 -13.28 1.67
N VAL A 18 9.48 -13.18 2.41
CA VAL A 18 8.93 -14.31 3.17
C VAL A 18 8.22 -15.33 2.28
N HIS A 19 7.62 -14.89 1.16
CA HIS A 19 7.08 -15.80 0.14
C HIS A 19 8.17 -16.72 -0.42
N ASP A 20 9.34 -16.17 -0.74
CA ASP A 20 10.48 -16.94 -1.28
C ASP A 20 11.06 -17.94 -0.27
N GLN A 21 10.83 -17.72 1.03
CA GLN A 21 11.18 -18.67 2.09
C GLN A 21 10.12 -19.76 2.28
N GLY A 22 9.00 -19.70 1.53
CA GLY A 22 7.88 -20.62 1.69
C GLY A 22 7.10 -20.41 2.99
N LEU A 23 7.14 -19.19 3.55
CA LEU A 23 6.48 -18.84 4.81
C LEU A 23 5.10 -18.19 4.63
N LEU A 24 4.66 -17.94 3.39
CA LEU A 24 3.33 -17.44 3.08
C LEU A 24 2.46 -18.54 2.52
N ASP A 25 1.24 -18.65 3.05
CA ASP A 25 0.17 -19.45 2.46
C ASP A 25 -0.49 -18.69 1.29
N GLU A 26 -1.19 -19.42 0.41
CA GLU A 26 -1.83 -18.86 -0.80
C GLU A 26 -2.80 -17.70 -0.49
N GLY A 27 -3.42 -17.71 0.69
CA GLY A 27 -4.36 -16.67 1.14
C GLY A 27 -3.71 -15.44 1.79
N ASP A 28 -2.47 -15.53 2.27
CA ASP A 28 -1.85 -14.46 3.05
C ASP A 28 -1.60 -13.20 2.21
N LEU A 29 -1.27 -13.38 0.92
CA LEU A 29 -1.06 -12.27 0.01
C LEU A 29 -2.38 -11.51 -0.26
N GLU A 30 -3.47 -12.24 -0.44
CA GLU A 30 -4.79 -11.64 -0.62
C GLU A 30 -5.24 -10.92 0.66
N GLU A 31 -4.97 -11.49 1.83
CA GLU A 31 -5.26 -10.86 3.12
C GLU A 31 -4.46 -9.57 3.31
N ALA A 32 -3.17 -9.55 2.95
CA ALA A 32 -2.34 -8.34 3.00
C ALA A 32 -2.86 -7.24 2.06
N LEU A 33 -3.26 -7.60 0.83
CA LEU A 33 -3.87 -6.65 -0.11
C LEU A 33 -5.22 -6.12 0.39
N ASN A 34 -6.02 -6.95 1.04
CA ASN A 34 -7.27 -6.53 1.66
C ASN A 34 -7.05 -5.64 2.87
N ALA A 35 -6.00 -5.88 3.65
CA ALA A 35 -5.59 -5.03 4.76
C ALA A 35 -5.18 -3.64 4.24
N ALA A 36 -4.32 -3.56 3.22
CA ALA A 36 -3.92 -2.30 2.58
C ALA A 36 -5.12 -1.51 2.04
N LYS A 37 -6.10 -2.21 1.43
CA LYS A 37 -7.37 -1.61 0.97
C LYS A 37 -8.18 -1.04 2.14
N ALA A 38 -8.30 -1.79 3.23
CA ALA A 38 -9.16 -1.44 4.36
C ALA A 38 -8.74 -0.14 5.06
N VAL A 39 -7.45 0.21 4.98
CA VAL A 39 -6.86 1.40 5.61
C VAL A 39 -6.73 2.59 4.66
N GLY A 40 -7.22 2.50 3.42
CA GLY A 40 -7.35 3.64 2.53
C GLY A 40 -8.39 4.65 3.03
N ASP A 41 -8.11 5.94 2.88
CA ASP A 41 -8.97 7.01 3.43
C ASP A 41 -10.37 7.00 2.82
N ASP A 42 -10.49 6.69 1.53
CA ASP A 42 -11.76 6.51 0.83
C ASP A 42 -12.59 5.36 1.44
N THR A 43 -11.95 4.24 1.74
CA THR A 43 -12.60 3.09 2.39
C THR A 43 -13.02 3.42 3.81
N ILE A 44 -12.15 4.08 4.59
CA ILE A 44 -12.46 4.50 5.97
C ILE A 44 -13.60 5.51 5.98
N GLN A 45 -13.53 6.56 5.16
CA GLN A 45 -14.56 7.60 5.09
C GLN A 45 -15.89 7.03 4.61
N GLN A 46 -15.89 6.14 3.61
CA GLN A 46 -17.12 5.49 3.17
C GLN A 46 -17.76 4.66 4.29
N ARG A 47 -16.97 3.93 5.08
CA ARG A 47 -17.47 3.11 6.20
C ARG A 47 -17.98 3.95 7.37
N VAL A 48 -17.29 5.04 7.70
CA VAL A 48 -17.58 5.86 8.90
C VAL A 48 -18.61 6.95 8.62
N GLN A 49 -18.53 7.59 7.46
CA GLN A 49 -19.30 8.79 7.11
C GLN A 49 -20.32 8.55 5.99
N GLY A 50 -20.24 7.42 5.28
CA GLY A 50 -21.12 7.10 4.15
C GLY A 50 -20.81 7.86 2.86
N ARG A 51 -19.76 8.70 2.85
CA ARG A 51 -19.32 9.49 1.70
C ARG A 51 -17.81 9.69 1.73
N VAL A 52 -17.24 9.97 0.56
CA VAL A 52 -15.81 10.25 0.38
C VAL A 52 -15.60 11.74 0.10
N VAL A 53 -14.64 12.35 0.79
CA VAL A 53 -14.20 13.74 0.67
C VAL A 53 -12.68 13.74 0.48
N PRO A 54 -12.20 13.76 -0.78
CA PRO A 54 -10.78 13.62 -1.11
C PRO A 54 -9.85 14.65 -0.47
N GLU A 55 -10.35 15.85 -0.18
CA GLU A 55 -9.59 16.96 0.41
C GLU A 55 -9.08 16.63 1.83
N ASN A 56 -9.66 15.61 2.49
CA ASN A 56 -9.30 15.19 3.83
C ASN A 56 -8.39 13.95 3.87
N PHE A 57 -7.84 13.51 2.73
CA PHE A 57 -6.98 12.32 2.70
C PHE A 57 -5.63 12.59 3.39
N THR A 58 -5.24 11.68 4.27
CA THR A 58 -3.99 11.71 5.03
C THR A 58 -3.13 10.48 4.81
N HIS A 59 -3.71 9.36 4.37
CA HIS A 59 -3.04 8.06 4.14
C HIS A 59 -3.09 7.60 2.67
N GLY A 60 -3.87 8.28 1.80
CA GLY A 60 -4.03 7.92 0.39
C GLY A 60 -5.26 7.04 0.14
N THR A 61 -5.59 6.81 -1.13
CA THR A 61 -6.73 5.95 -1.49
C THR A 61 -6.41 4.48 -1.28
N ALA A 62 -7.43 3.66 -1.03
CA ALA A 62 -7.30 2.22 -0.95
C ALA A 62 -6.62 1.63 -2.19
N GLN A 63 -6.95 2.17 -3.37
CA GLN A 63 -6.30 1.77 -4.62
C GLN A 63 -4.80 2.08 -4.60
N GLN A 64 -4.39 3.30 -4.23
CA GLN A 64 -2.97 3.66 -4.16
C GLN A 64 -2.22 2.75 -3.19
N ARG A 65 -2.80 2.48 -2.01
CA ARG A 65 -2.23 1.61 -0.99
C ARG A 65 -1.98 0.19 -1.53
N GLN A 66 -3.00 -0.40 -2.18
CA GLN A 66 -2.89 -1.72 -2.80
C GLN A 66 -1.87 -1.76 -3.93
N GLU A 67 -1.85 -0.75 -4.80
CA GLU A 67 -0.91 -0.67 -5.93
C GLU A 67 0.54 -0.60 -5.44
N TRP A 68 0.83 0.19 -4.41
CA TRP A 68 2.18 0.30 -3.87
C TRP A 68 2.65 -0.96 -3.16
N PHE A 69 1.76 -1.62 -2.42
CA PHE A 69 2.05 -2.95 -1.87
C PHE A 69 2.37 -3.97 -2.98
N ALA A 70 1.52 -4.04 -4.01
CA ALA A 70 1.70 -4.97 -5.12
C ALA A 70 3.03 -4.73 -5.86
N ARG A 71 3.40 -3.46 -6.09
CA ARG A 71 4.70 -3.09 -6.67
C ARG A 71 5.88 -3.54 -5.79
N GLY A 72 5.78 -3.36 -4.48
CA GLY A 72 6.80 -3.82 -3.55
C GLY A 72 7.01 -5.34 -3.63
N PHE A 73 5.91 -6.08 -3.71
CA PHE A 73 5.94 -7.53 -3.87
C PHE A 73 6.51 -7.97 -5.23
N GLU A 74 6.22 -7.23 -6.28
CA GLU A 74 6.70 -7.49 -7.64
C GLU A 74 8.20 -7.20 -7.81
N TYR A 75 8.65 -6.00 -7.42
CA TYR A 75 10.03 -5.55 -7.65
C TYR A 75 11.02 -6.05 -6.61
N ALA A 76 10.60 -6.13 -5.34
CA ALA A 76 11.43 -6.63 -4.24
C ALA A 76 12.77 -5.90 -4.03
N ASP A 77 12.87 -4.64 -4.45
CA ASP A 77 14.07 -3.81 -4.32
C ASP A 77 13.76 -2.46 -3.63
N LEU A 78 14.79 -1.66 -3.34
CA LEU A 78 14.61 -0.31 -2.79
C LEU A 78 14.66 0.79 -3.85
N GLU A 79 15.04 0.47 -5.09
CA GLU A 79 15.19 1.46 -6.17
C GLU A 79 13.82 2.01 -6.59
N HIS A 80 12.76 1.20 -6.45
CA HIS A 80 11.39 1.59 -6.74
C HIS A 80 10.60 2.06 -5.50
N ALA A 81 11.24 2.16 -4.32
CA ALA A 81 10.57 2.53 -3.06
C ALA A 81 10.29 4.04 -2.89
N ASP A 82 10.83 4.90 -3.76
CA ASP A 82 10.71 6.35 -3.62
C ASP A 82 9.34 6.87 -4.13
N THR A 83 8.36 6.83 -3.25
CA THR A 83 6.99 7.30 -3.52
C THR A 83 6.88 8.81 -3.60
N PHE A 84 7.78 9.55 -2.94
CA PHE A 84 7.82 11.01 -3.01
C PHE A 84 8.16 11.44 -4.43
N LYS A 85 9.24 10.88 -4.98
CA LYS A 85 9.63 11.08 -6.37
C LYS A 85 8.55 10.62 -7.35
N ALA A 86 7.93 9.46 -7.12
CA ALA A 86 6.85 8.96 -7.98
C ALA A 86 5.61 9.86 -8.01
N LEU A 87 5.38 10.65 -6.95
CA LEU A 87 4.31 11.64 -6.85
C LEU A 87 4.76 13.06 -7.25
N GLY A 88 6.00 13.23 -7.72
CA GLY A 88 6.55 14.55 -8.08
C GLY A 88 6.78 15.47 -6.88
N LEU A 89 6.90 14.90 -5.68
CA LEU A 89 7.16 15.61 -4.44
C LEU A 89 8.66 15.57 -4.13
N SER A 90 9.19 16.68 -3.64
CA SER A 90 10.52 16.73 -3.03
C SER A 90 10.46 16.09 -1.64
N ASN A 91 11.52 15.37 -1.27
CA ASN A 91 11.75 14.92 0.11
C ASN A 91 12.17 16.11 1.01
#